data_AF-V5IGF0-F1
#
_entry.id   AF-V5IGF0-F1
#
_cell.length_a   1.000
_cell.length_b   1.000
_cell.length_c   1.000
_cell.angle_alpha   90.00
_cell.angle_beta   90.00
_cell.angle_gamma   90.00
#
_symmetry.space_group_name_H-M   'P 1'
#
loop_
_entity.id
_entity.type
_entity.pdbx_description
1 polymer ?
#
loop_
_entity_poly.entity_id
_entity_poly.type
_entity_poly.pdbx_seq_one_letter_code
_entity_poly.pdbx_strand_id
1 'polypeptide(L)'
;RRMYSRYCNGQPEYCERLLTFLLENLEYSNNQERLHESTDPYWHMVHLQMKQLAGLSDHFENKTLNVSNEYLDVTRALWCPDSEAIFWAGRLFNIEGDVLDLENVLKRVPDENSMDQTPACSALIKVVADNDDILFAHDAWFLYRSMLRIEKKYTFPWHLTSKSSETIPGHKISMSSYPGKLVSLDDFYLASSGLAITET
;
A
#
# COMPACT_ATOMS: atom_id res chain seq x y z
N ARG A 1 4.46 -17.11 -11.71
CA ARG A 1 5.45 -16.99 -10.60
C ARG A 1 4.93 -15.94 -9.63
N ARG A 2 5.03 -16.14 -8.30
CA ARG A 2 4.70 -15.08 -7.32
C ARG A 2 5.68 -13.92 -7.50
N MET A 3 5.17 -12.69 -7.41
CA MET A 3 5.89 -11.48 -7.83
C MET A 3 7.17 -11.21 -7.01
N TYR A 4 7.10 -11.34 -5.69
CA TYR A 4 8.17 -10.96 -4.76
C TYR A 4 8.79 -12.12 -3.97
N SER A 5 8.49 -13.37 -4.33
CA SER A 5 8.91 -14.55 -3.55
C SER A 5 10.42 -14.77 -3.48
N ARG A 6 11.22 -14.00 -4.21
CA ARG A 6 12.70 -14.10 -4.26
C ARG A 6 13.39 -12.78 -3.93
N TYR A 7 12.65 -11.77 -3.50
CA TYR A 7 13.15 -10.40 -3.37
C TYR A 7 14.39 -10.27 -2.47
N CYS A 8 14.44 -11.08 -1.41
CA CYS A 8 15.53 -11.08 -0.44
C CYS A 8 16.54 -12.22 -0.60
N ASN A 9 16.42 -13.02 -1.67
CA ASN A 9 17.36 -14.09 -1.93
C ASN A 9 18.75 -13.50 -2.24
N GLY A 10 19.75 -13.88 -1.44
CA GLY A 10 21.12 -13.37 -1.59
C GLY A 10 21.35 -11.96 -1.03
N GLN A 11 20.36 -11.37 -0.34
CA GLN A 11 20.42 -10.01 0.23
C GLN A 11 20.09 -9.97 1.74
N PRO A 12 20.61 -10.88 2.59
CA PRO A 12 20.18 -11.00 3.98
C PRO A 12 20.41 -9.71 4.80
N GLU A 13 21.57 -9.06 4.65
CA GLU A 13 21.91 -7.85 5.39
C GLU A 13 21.02 -6.66 5.02
N TYR A 14 20.67 -6.51 3.74
CA TYR A 14 19.74 -5.47 3.29
C TYR A 14 18.35 -5.71 3.85
N CYS A 15 17.87 -6.96 3.80
CA CYS A 15 16.53 -7.28 4.27
C CYS A 15 16.40 -7.22 5.78
N GLU A 16 17.47 -7.45 6.54
CA GLU A 16 17.53 -7.16 7.97
C GLU A 16 17.38 -5.64 8.23
N ARG A 17 18.11 -4.78 7.50
CA ARG A 17 17.95 -3.32 7.62
C ARG A 17 16.55 -2.85 7.26
N LEU A 18 15.97 -3.40 6.19
CA LEU A 18 14.61 -3.08 5.76
C LEU A 18 13.60 -3.48 6.84
N LEU A 19 13.73 -4.69 7.40
CA LEU A 19 12.84 -5.15 8.46
C LEU A 19 12.92 -4.24 9.70
N THR A 20 14.12 -3.87 10.13
CA THR A 20 14.31 -2.93 11.25
C THR A 20 13.64 -1.58 10.97
N PHE A 21 13.86 -1.01 9.78
CA PHE A 21 13.24 0.26 9.40
C PHE A 21 11.70 0.19 9.42
N LEU A 22 11.12 -0.88 8.86
CA LEU A 22 9.67 -1.07 8.82
C LEU A 22 9.09 -1.25 10.23
N LEU A 23 9.78 -1.99 11.11
CA LEU A 23 9.36 -2.18 12.50
C LEU A 23 9.39 -0.88 13.30
N GLU A 24 10.46 -0.08 13.16
CA GLU A 24 10.57 1.23 13.80
C GLU A 24 9.49 2.21 13.32
N ASN A 25 9.23 2.25 12.01
CA ASN A 25 8.18 3.08 11.44
C ASN A 25 6.77 2.64 11.90
N LEU A 26 6.55 1.32 11.99
CA LEU A 26 5.30 0.77 12.49
C LEU A 26 5.08 1.11 13.96
N GLU A 27 6.12 1.00 14.80
CA GLU A 27 6.05 1.37 16.21
C GLU A 27 5.76 2.87 16.38
N TYR A 28 6.42 3.72 15.57
CA TYR A 28 6.14 5.15 15.53
C TYR A 28 4.68 5.43 15.19
N SER A 29 4.17 4.83 14.11
CA SER A 29 2.79 5.01 13.64
C SER A 29 1.77 4.58 14.70
N ASN A 30 1.97 3.41 15.31
CA ASN A 30 1.16 2.91 16.42
C ASN A 30 1.09 3.90 17.60
N ASN A 31 2.25 4.44 17.98
CA ASN A 31 2.33 5.40 19.08
C ASN A 31 1.58 6.70 18.77
N GLN A 32 1.74 7.24 17.56
CA GLN A 32 1.08 8.48 17.16
C GLN A 32 -0.44 8.32 17.07
N GLU A 33 -0.91 7.23 16.47
CA GLU A 33 -2.34 6.97 16.37
C GLU A 33 -3.00 6.83 17.73
N ARG A 34 -2.41 6.04 18.65
CA ARG A 34 -2.96 5.90 20.01
C ARG A 34 -3.09 7.25 20.73
N LEU A 35 -2.17 8.18 20.48
CA LEU A 35 -2.19 9.51 21.09
C LEU A 35 -3.23 10.45 20.46
N HIS A 36 -3.59 10.24 19.19
CA HIS A 36 -4.28 11.24 18.38
C HIS A 36 -5.57 10.75 17.69
N GLU A 37 -5.93 9.48 17.77
CA GLU A 37 -7.07 8.86 17.05
C GLU A 37 -8.38 9.64 17.20
N SER A 38 -8.66 10.16 18.40
CA SER A 38 -9.93 10.84 18.69
C SER A 38 -9.95 12.35 18.43
N THR A 39 -8.79 12.95 18.14
CA THR A 39 -8.63 14.42 18.03
C THR A 39 -8.05 14.87 16.71
N ASP A 40 -7.24 14.03 16.05
CA ASP A 40 -6.58 14.35 14.79
C ASP A 40 -7.15 13.50 13.65
N PRO A 41 -7.83 14.14 12.67
CA PRO A 41 -8.34 13.43 11.50
C PRO A 41 -7.27 12.69 10.70
N TYR A 42 -6.05 13.21 10.67
CA TYR A 42 -4.94 12.57 9.94
C TYR A 42 -4.64 11.20 10.53
N TRP A 43 -4.30 11.16 11.83
CA TRP A 43 -3.96 9.91 12.51
C TRP A 43 -5.14 8.94 12.60
N HIS A 44 -6.37 9.45 12.64
CA HIS A 44 -7.55 8.58 12.51
C HIS A 44 -7.60 7.86 11.15
N MET A 45 -7.28 8.56 10.05
CA MET A 45 -7.24 7.92 8.72
C MET A 45 -6.10 6.92 8.58
N VAL A 46 -4.91 7.22 9.14
CA VAL A 46 -3.79 6.25 9.17
C VAL A 46 -4.24 5.00 9.93
N HIS A 47 -4.88 5.17 11.09
CA HIS A 47 -5.39 4.06 11.90
C HIS A 47 -6.34 3.14 11.14
N LEU A 48 -7.32 3.70 10.44
CA LEU A 48 -8.28 2.91 9.68
C LEU A 48 -7.63 2.13 8.53
N GLN A 49 -6.64 2.73 7.86
CA GLN A 49 -5.87 2.05 6.81
C GLN A 49 -5.01 0.92 7.37
N MET A 50 -4.32 1.16 8.49
CA MET A 50 -3.52 0.14 9.19
C MET A 50 -4.38 -1.00 9.72
N LYS A 51 -5.59 -0.72 10.22
CA LYS A 51 -6.57 -1.76 10.60
C LYS A 51 -7.03 -2.59 9.40
N GLN A 52 -7.20 -1.98 8.23
CA GLN A 52 -7.52 -2.73 7.01
C GLN A 52 -6.38 -3.68 6.62
N LEU A 53 -5.13 -3.22 6.72
CA LEU A 53 -3.94 -4.04 6.47
C LEU A 53 -3.81 -5.19 7.48
N ALA A 54 -4.05 -4.91 8.76
CA ALA A 54 -4.05 -5.93 9.81
C ALA A 54 -5.10 -7.02 9.55
N GLY A 55 -6.33 -6.65 9.19
CA GLY A 55 -7.38 -7.61 8.85
C GLY A 55 -7.04 -8.48 7.64
N LEU A 56 -6.36 -7.91 6.63
CA LEU A 56 -5.84 -8.67 5.50
C LEU A 56 -4.75 -9.66 5.92
N SER A 57 -3.84 -9.25 6.82
CA SER A 57 -2.79 -10.10 7.39
C SER A 57 -3.37 -11.29 8.16
N ASP A 58 -4.30 -11.01 9.10
CA ASP A 58 -4.97 -12.03 9.91
C ASP A 58 -5.64 -13.07 9.02
N HIS A 59 -6.31 -12.64 7.95
CA HIS A 59 -6.96 -13.54 7.00
C HIS A 59 -5.96 -14.43 6.24
N PHE A 60 -4.85 -13.88 5.75
CA PHE A 60 -3.81 -14.67 5.07
C PHE A 60 -3.21 -15.76 5.97
N GLU A 61 -3.18 -15.51 7.27
CA GLU A 61 -2.64 -16.44 8.27
C GLU A 61 -3.69 -17.36 8.89
N ASN A 62 -4.95 -17.27 8.44
CA ASN A 62 -6.06 -18.02 9.01
C ASN A 62 -6.19 -17.80 10.54
N LYS A 63 -5.87 -16.59 11.00
CA LYS A 63 -6.05 -16.15 12.39
C LYS A 63 -7.47 -15.60 12.57
N THR A 64 -7.96 -15.67 13.80
CA THR A 64 -9.18 -14.94 14.19
C THR A 64 -8.92 -13.45 14.13
N LEU A 65 -9.78 -12.69 13.44
CA LEU A 65 -9.65 -11.25 13.29
C LEU A 65 -9.51 -10.57 14.64
N ASN A 66 -8.44 -9.80 14.82
CA ASN A 66 -8.29 -8.99 16.02
C ASN A 66 -9.17 -7.73 15.92
N VAL A 67 -10.25 -7.73 16.70
CA VAL A 67 -11.21 -6.63 16.80
C VAL A 67 -10.81 -5.57 17.84
N SER A 68 -9.66 -5.69 18.51
CA SER A 68 -9.14 -4.60 19.34
C SER A 68 -8.72 -3.42 18.47
N ASN A 69 -8.69 -2.20 19.02
CA ASN A 69 -8.16 -1.01 18.33
C ASN A 69 -6.62 -1.01 18.27
N GLU A 70 -5.98 -2.17 18.38
CA GLU A 70 -4.54 -2.33 18.27
C GLU A 70 -4.21 -3.17 17.04
N TYR A 71 -3.13 -2.84 16.34
CA TYR A 71 -2.55 -3.68 15.29
C TYR A 71 -1.13 -4.05 15.72
N LEU A 72 -1.02 -5.24 16.29
CA LEU A 72 0.19 -5.72 16.96
C LEU A 72 1.20 -6.34 15.97
N ASP A 73 0.74 -6.81 14.81
CA ASP A 73 1.59 -7.48 13.81
C ASP A 73 0.99 -7.32 12.41
N VAL A 74 1.22 -6.17 11.76
CA VAL A 74 1.04 -6.03 10.29
C VAL A 74 2.26 -6.50 9.53
N THR A 75 3.36 -6.78 10.25
CA THR A 75 4.64 -7.16 9.68
C THR A 75 4.55 -8.40 8.83
N ARG A 76 3.59 -9.30 9.06
CA ARG A 76 3.39 -10.49 8.22
C ARG A 76 2.73 -10.23 6.87
N ALA A 77 1.90 -9.17 6.76
CA ALA A 77 1.44 -8.65 5.47
C ALA A 77 2.52 -7.87 4.72
N LEU A 78 3.58 -7.45 5.42
CA LEU A 78 4.77 -6.78 4.87
C LEU A 78 5.94 -7.75 4.61
N TRP A 79 6.01 -8.88 5.33
CA TRP A 79 7.18 -9.76 5.45
C TRP A 79 6.87 -11.09 6.18
N CYS A 80 6.92 -12.24 5.49
CA CYS A 80 6.82 -13.56 6.14
C CYS A 80 7.94 -14.50 5.67
N PRO A 81 8.78 -15.03 6.58
CA PRO A 81 9.53 -16.25 6.31
C PRO A 81 8.57 -17.45 6.42
N ASP A 82 8.22 -18.04 5.29
CA ASP A 82 7.48 -19.31 5.28
C ASP A 82 8.42 -20.41 5.83
N SER A 83 8.14 -20.88 7.05
CA SER A 83 8.55 -22.16 7.68
C SER A 83 9.84 -22.80 7.16
N GLU A 84 10.90 -22.79 7.96
CA GLU A 84 12.13 -23.64 7.97
C GLU A 84 12.82 -24.06 6.64
N ALA A 85 12.40 -23.59 5.47
CA ALA A 85 13.01 -23.97 4.20
C ALA A 85 13.01 -22.89 3.11
N ILE A 86 12.27 -21.77 3.26
CA ILE A 86 12.33 -20.64 2.31
C ILE A 86 12.33 -19.33 3.09
N PHE A 87 13.51 -18.94 3.51
CA PHE A 87 13.78 -17.90 4.50
C PHE A 87 13.46 -16.44 4.07
N TRP A 88 12.90 -16.18 2.87
CA TRP A 88 12.95 -14.82 2.26
C TRP A 88 11.74 -14.43 1.39
N ALA A 89 10.57 -15.02 1.60
CA ALA A 89 9.37 -14.70 0.82
C ALA A 89 8.64 -13.44 1.36
N GLY A 90 9.28 -12.28 1.23
CA GLY A 90 8.66 -10.99 1.52
C GLY A 90 7.36 -10.83 0.73
N ARG A 91 6.24 -10.68 1.44
CA ARG A 91 4.99 -10.21 0.86
C ARG A 91 5.04 -8.70 0.96
N LEU A 92 5.73 -8.05 0.02
CA LEU A 92 5.86 -6.58 0.02
C LEU A 92 4.53 -5.89 -0.32
N PHE A 93 3.38 -6.38 0.13
CA PHE A 93 2.11 -5.82 -0.29
C PHE A 93 1.97 -4.40 0.25
N ASN A 94 1.76 -3.45 -0.65
CA ASN A 94 1.46 -2.03 -0.40
C ASN A 94 2.64 -1.09 -0.18
N ILE A 95 3.88 -1.57 -0.19
CA ILE A 95 5.08 -0.73 -0.06
C ILE A 95 5.99 -0.81 -1.29
N GLU A 96 5.50 -1.36 -2.39
CA GLU A 96 6.34 -1.65 -3.56
C GLU A 96 6.87 -0.39 -4.24
N GLY A 97 6.11 0.71 -4.21
CA GLY A 97 6.57 2.02 -4.62
C GLY A 97 7.70 2.51 -3.70
N ASP A 98 7.48 2.52 -2.38
CA ASP A 98 8.47 2.97 -1.39
C ASP A 98 9.76 2.16 -1.42
N VAL A 99 9.65 0.86 -1.70
CA VAL A 99 10.80 -0.04 -1.76
C VAL A 99 11.78 0.39 -2.86
N LEU A 100 11.32 0.98 -3.97
CA LEU A 100 12.19 1.53 -5.02
C LEU A 100 13.25 2.47 -4.45
N ASP A 101 12.82 3.40 -3.58
CA ASP A 101 13.72 4.36 -2.94
C ASP A 101 14.47 3.76 -1.76
N LEU A 102 13.81 2.90 -0.97
CA LEU A 102 14.42 2.25 0.19
C LEU A 102 15.55 1.29 -0.21
N GLU A 103 15.52 0.67 -1.39
CA GLU A 103 16.65 -0.11 -1.92
C GLU A 103 17.95 0.72 -1.91
N ASN A 104 17.87 1.97 -2.37
CA ASN A 104 19.03 2.85 -2.43
C ASN A 104 19.44 3.35 -1.03
N VAL A 105 18.47 3.84 -0.23
CA VAL A 105 18.73 4.38 1.12
C VAL A 105 19.33 3.31 2.04
N LEU A 106 18.81 2.09 1.97
CA LEU A 106 19.27 0.96 2.77
C LEU A 106 20.39 0.17 2.11
N LYS A 107 21.00 0.69 1.03
CA LYS A 107 22.22 0.14 0.40
C LYS A 107 22.05 -1.33 -0.04
N ARG A 108 20.96 -1.64 -0.73
CA ARG A 108 20.80 -2.94 -1.41
C ARG A 108 21.85 -3.08 -2.51
N VAL A 109 22.39 -4.28 -2.71
CA VAL A 109 23.25 -4.56 -3.86
C VAL A 109 22.35 -4.88 -5.06
N PRO A 110 22.47 -4.18 -6.21
CA PRO A 110 21.62 -4.44 -7.37
C PRO A 110 21.75 -5.88 -7.90
N ASP A 111 20.60 -6.52 -8.17
CA ASP A 111 20.46 -7.85 -8.79
C ASP A 111 19.18 -7.95 -9.66
N GLU A 112 18.86 -9.15 -10.17
CA GLU A 112 17.68 -9.39 -11.02
C GLU A 112 16.31 -9.18 -10.34
N ASN A 113 16.29 -9.06 -9.01
CA ASN A 113 15.09 -8.84 -8.20
C ASN A 113 14.95 -7.40 -7.73
N SER A 114 15.88 -6.51 -8.09
CA SER A 114 15.80 -5.07 -7.81
C SER A 114 14.54 -4.45 -8.42
N MET A 115 13.97 -3.47 -7.74
CA MET A 115 12.77 -2.77 -8.19
C MET A 115 13.09 -1.59 -9.10
N ASP A 116 14.31 -1.05 -9.01
CA ASP A 116 14.87 0.08 -9.77
C ASP A 116 14.78 -0.01 -11.31
N GLN A 117 14.43 -1.18 -11.84
CA GLN A 117 14.23 -1.42 -13.28
C GLN A 117 12.85 -1.00 -13.78
N THR A 118 12.00 -0.45 -12.92
CA THR A 118 10.65 -0.02 -13.29
C THR A 118 10.68 1.38 -13.90
N PRO A 119 10.29 1.55 -15.18
CA PRO A 119 10.21 2.87 -15.80
C PRO A 119 9.00 3.66 -15.28
N ALA A 120 9.07 4.99 -15.40
CA ALA A 120 7.95 5.88 -15.07
C ALA A 120 6.70 5.57 -15.91
N CYS A 121 5.53 5.78 -15.32
CA CYS A 121 4.25 5.61 -16.00
C CYS A 121 3.98 6.79 -16.95
N SER A 122 2.83 6.76 -17.65
CA SER A 122 2.40 7.86 -18.51
C SER A 122 1.00 8.33 -18.17
N ALA A 123 0.78 9.64 -18.07
CA ALA A 123 -0.52 10.24 -17.81
C ALA A 123 -0.87 11.32 -18.85
N LEU A 124 -2.15 11.49 -19.15
CA LEU A 124 -2.67 12.55 -19.99
C LEU A 124 -3.93 13.17 -19.39
N ILE A 125 -3.89 14.48 -19.19
CA ILE A 125 -5.04 15.31 -18.85
C ILE A 125 -5.35 16.19 -20.05
N LYS A 126 -6.52 15.99 -20.67
CA LYS A 126 -6.88 16.64 -21.93
C LYS A 126 -8.25 17.33 -21.81
N VAL A 127 -8.22 18.66 -21.90
CA VAL A 127 -9.43 19.45 -22.17
C VAL A 127 -9.80 19.30 -23.65
N VAL A 128 -11.03 18.88 -23.93
CA VAL A 128 -11.52 18.70 -25.31
C VAL A 128 -11.89 20.04 -25.95
N ALA A 129 -12.25 20.03 -27.24
CA ALA A 129 -12.66 21.24 -27.95
C ALA A 129 -13.82 21.94 -27.20
N ASP A 130 -13.82 23.26 -27.26
CA ASP A 130 -14.85 24.12 -26.66
C ASP A 130 -15.02 23.98 -25.13
N ASN A 131 -14.06 23.36 -24.43
CA ASN A 131 -14.12 23.05 -22.99
C ASN A 131 -15.32 22.19 -22.58
N ASP A 132 -15.84 21.36 -23.49
CA ASP A 132 -17.01 20.53 -23.23
C ASP A 132 -16.76 19.45 -22.17
N ASP A 133 -15.50 18.99 -22.03
CA ASP A 133 -15.10 17.92 -21.10
C ASP A 133 -13.60 17.98 -20.76
N ILE A 134 -13.21 17.23 -19.72
CA ILE A 134 -11.83 16.96 -19.33
C ILE A 134 -11.63 15.45 -19.28
N LEU A 135 -10.83 14.94 -20.20
CA LEU A 135 -10.41 13.54 -20.23
C LEU A 135 -9.18 13.34 -19.33
N PHE A 136 -9.20 12.27 -18.57
CA PHE A 136 -8.16 11.89 -17.61
C PHE A 136 -7.77 10.43 -17.86
N ALA A 137 -6.52 10.21 -18.26
CA ALA A 137 -6.01 8.90 -18.63
C ALA A 137 -4.65 8.63 -17.98
N HIS A 138 -4.42 7.36 -17.64
CA HIS A 138 -3.18 6.86 -17.08
C HIS A 138 -2.83 5.50 -17.72
N ASP A 139 -1.55 5.28 -17.98
CA ASP A 139 -0.98 4.04 -18.53
C ASP A 139 0.18 3.61 -17.63
N ALA A 140 -0.07 2.57 -16.83
CA ALA A 140 0.85 2.10 -15.81
C ALA A 140 1.93 1.20 -16.42
N TRP A 141 3.19 1.51 -16.15
CA TRP A 141 4.33 0.76 -16.66
C TRP A 141 4.90 -0.13 -15.54
N PHE A 142 4.73 -1.44 -15.67
CA PHE A 142 5.24 -2.39 -14.68
C PHE A 142 5.63 -3.73 -15.28
N LEU A 143 6.29 -4.58 -14.49
CA LEU A 143 6.74 -5.90 -14.93
C LEU A 143 5.55 -6.75 -15.42
N TYR A 144 5.65 -7.44 -16.57
CA TYR A 144 4.56 -8.29 -17.09
C TYR A 144 4.02 -9.35 -16.12
N ARG A 145 4.84 -9.79 -15.15
CA ARG A 145 4.39 -10.68 -14.07
C ARG A 145 3.37 -10.04 -13.10
N SER A 146 3.11 -8.74 -13.22
CA SER A 146 2.14 -7.97 -12.45
C SER A 146 0.70 -8.05 -12.98
N MET A 147 0.49 -8.56 -14.20
CA MET A 147 -0.78 -8.42 -14.92
C MET A 147 -1.98 -9.21 -14.34
N LEU A 148 -1.90 -9.69 -13.10
CA LEU A 148 -3.09 -10.05 -12.33
C LEU A 148 -3.71 -8.77 -11.77
N ARG A 149 -4.77 -8.29 -12.41
CA ARG A 149 -5.39 -6.99 -12.15
C ARG A 149 -6.77 -7.15 -11.50
N ILE A 150 -7.12 -6.19 -10.66
CA ILE A 150 -8.44 -6.06 -10.04
C ILE A 150 -8.81 -4.57 -10.05
N GLU A 151 -9.90 -4.21 -10.73
CA GLU A 151 -10.55 -2.91 -10.51
C GLU A 151 -11.30 -2.97 -9.18
N LYS A 152 -10.99 -2.06 -8.26
CA LYS A 152 -11.56 -2.05 -6.91
C LYS A 152 -12.43 -0.83 -6.72
N LYS A 153 -13.59 -1.07 -6.14
CA LYS A 153 -14.47 -0.03 -5.64
C LYS A 153 -14.65 -0.19 -4.14
N TYR A 154 -14.22 0.80 -3.38
CA TYR A 154 -14.46 0.86 -1.95
C TYR A 154 -15.57 1.86 -1.63
N THR A 155 -16.34 1.53 -0.61
CA THR A 155 -17.37 2.41 -0.04
C THR A 155 -17.29 2.22 1.47
N PHE A 156 -16.60 3.13 2.12
CA PHE A 156 -16.37 3.07 3.56
C PHE A 156 -17.20 4.13 4.27
N PRO A 157 -17.95 3.79 5.32
CA PRO A 157 -18.66 4.77 6.14
C PRO A 157 -17.70 5.41 7.17
N TRP A 158 -16.53 5.86 6.72
CA TRP A 158 -15.50 6.44 7.60
C TRP A 158 -15.81 7.90 7.92
N HIS A 159 -15.59 8.29 9.16
CA HIS A 159 -15.77 9.64 9.66
C HIS A 159 -14.44 10.38 9.80
N LEU A 160 -14.46 11.72 9.88
CA LEU A 160 -13.23 12.51 10.02
C LEU A 160 -12.40 12.11 11.25
N THR A 161 -13.05 11.79 12.36
CA THR A 161 -12.42 11.26 13.59
C THR A 161 -13.34 10.22 14.22
N SER A 162 -12.86 9.45 15.21
CA SER A 162 -13.68 8.47 15.92
C SER A 162 -14.88 9.06 16.69
N LYS A 163 -14.92 10.38 16.89
CA LYS A 163 -16.02 11.11 17.54
C LYS A 163 -16.84 11.96 16.57
N SER A 164 -16.38 12.12 15.33
CA SER A 164 -17.07 12.93 14.33
C SER A 164 -18.26 12.15 13.76
N SER A 165 -19.37 12.84 13.50
CA SER A 165 -20.48 12.33 12.69
C SER A 165 -20.31 12.66 11.21
N GLU A 166 -19.38 13.53 10.85
CA GLU A 166 -19.10 13.92 9.47
C GLU A 166 -18.33 12.83 8.75
N THR A 167 -18.87 12.36 7.63
CA THR A 167 -18.23 11.33 6.77
C THR A 167 -17.11 11.96 5.95
N ILE A 168 -16.03 11.24 5.69
CA ILE A 168 -14.94 11.75 4.85
C ILE A 168 -15.43 12.06 3.42
N PRO A 169 -14.93 13.13 2.76
CA PRO A 169 -15.36 13.48 1.40
C PRO A 169 -15.16 12.35 0.38
N GLY A 170 -14.02 11.65 0.47
CA GLY A 170 -13.62 10.54 -0.40
C GLY A 170 -14.12 9.15 0.04
N HIS A 171 -15.25 9.06 0.74
CA HIS A 171 -15.78 7.81 1.29
C HIS A 171 -16.12 6.72 0.25
N LYS A 172 -16.21 7.08 -1.03
CA LYS A 172 -16.23 6.12 -2.14
C LYS A 172 -15.04 6.39 -3.06
N ILE A 173 -14.30 5.34 -3.39
CA ILE A 173 -13.22 5.38 -4.36
C ILE A 173 -13.35 4.21 -5.35
N SER A 174 -13.03 4.45 -6.62
CA SER A 174 -12.72 3.42 -7.62
C SER A 174 -11.27 3.55 -8.02
N MET A 175 -10.58 2.44 -8.19
CA MET A 175 -9.17 2.43 -8.58
C MET A 175 -8.76 1.15 -9.29
N SER A 176 -7.80 1.29 -10.20
CA SER A 176 -7.05 0.14 -10.72
C SER A 176 -6.17 -0.43 -9.62
N SER A 177 -6.08 -1.76 -9.48
CA SER A 177 -5.30 -2.36 -8.42
C SER A 177 -4.94 -3.83 -8.71
N TYR A 178 -4.43 -4.52 -7.70
CA TYR A 178 -3.83 -5.85 -7.76
C TYR A 178 -4.31 -6.73 -6.59
N PRO A 179 -4.33 -8.07 -6.71
CA PRO A 179 -4.62 -8.95 -5.59
C PRO A 179 -3.70 -8.68 -4.38
N GLY A 180 -4.28 -8.61 -3.18
CA GLY A 180 -3.52 -8.38 -1.93
C GLY A 180 -3.10 -6.94 -1.66
N LYS A 181 -3.30 -6.02 -2.60
CA LYS A 181 -3.10 -4.58 -2.36
C LYS A 181 -4.37 -3.94 -1.78
N LEU A 182 -4.24 -2.93 -0.94
CA LEU A 182 -5.31 -2.07 -0.45
C LEU A 182 -5.35 -0.74 -1.18
N VAL A 183 -4.24 -0.38 -1.83
CA VAL A 183 -4.09 0.84 -2.64
C VAL A 183 -3.98 0.51 -4.13
N SER A 184 -4.03 1.54 -4.98
CA SER A 184 -3.50 1.43 -6.34
C SER A 184 -1.98 1.36 -6.25
N LEU A 185 -1.36 0.59 -7.15
CA LEU A 185 0.08 0.67 -7.42
C LEU A 185 0.34 1.44 -8.72
N ASP A 186 -0.69 1.52 -9.57
CA ASP A 186 -0.69 2.32 -10.79
C ASP A 186 -1.05 3.77 -10.48
N ASP A 187 -1.52 4.02 -9.26
CA ASP A 187 -2.19 5.25 -8.84
C ASP A 187 -3.12 5.89 -9.89
N PHE A 188 -4.31 5.31 -10.03
CA PHE A 188 -5.44 5.91 -10.74
C PHE A 188 -6.68 5.79 -9.87
N TYR A 189 -7.19 6.90 -9.35
CA TYR A 189 -8.34 6.92 -8.47
C TYR A 189 -9.40 7.90 -8.95
N LEU A 190 -10.66 7.49 -8.80
CA LEU A 190 -11.84 8.36 -8.87
C LEU A 190 -12.52 8.37 -7.50
N ALA A 191 -12.64 9.54 -6.89
CA ALA A 191 -13.20 9.70 -5.55
C ALA A 191 -14.56 10.42 -5.55
N SER A 192 -15.42 10.08 -4.60
CA SER A 192 -16.72 10.75 -4.39
C SER A 192 -16.63 12.24 -4.06
N SER A 193 -15.45 12.73 -3.69
CA SER A 193 -15.16 14.16 -3.52
C SER A 193 -15.13 14.93 -4.84
N GLY A 194 -15.24 14.26 -5.99
CA GLY A 194 -15.12 14.86 -7.32
C GLY A 194 -13.68 14.97 -7.81
N LEU A 195 -12.73 14.29 -7.14
CA LEU A 195 -11.32 14.28 -7.52
C LEU A 195 -10.98 13.06 -8.38
N ALA A 196 -10.19 13.29 -9.43
CA ALA A 196 -9.44 12.27 -10.15
C ALA A 196 -7.96 12.44 -9.78
N ILE A 197 -7.30 11.35 -9.37
CA ILE A 197 -5.95 11.38 -8.76
C ILE A 197 -5.05 10.38 -9.50
N THR A 198 -3.86 10.82 -9.92
CA THR A 198 -2.85 9.96 -10.56
C THR A 198 -1.42 10.50 -10.38
N GLU A 199 -0.41 9.65 -10.61
CA GLU A 199 1.03 9.98 -10.64
C GLU A 199 1.73 9.28 -11.82
N THR A 200 3.06 9.46 -11.95
CA THR A 200 3.88 8.84 -13.00
C THR A 200 5.31 8.60 -12.55
#